data_AF-A0A0D3JTU0-F1
#
_entry.id   AF-A0A0D3JTU0-F1
#
_cell.length_a   1.000
_cell.length_b   1.000
_cell.length_c   1.000
_cell.angle_alpha   90.00
_cell.angle_beta   90.00
_cell.angle_gamma   90.00
#
_symmetry.space_group_name_H-M   'P 1'
#
loop_
_entity.id
_entity.type
_entity.pdbx_description
1 polymer ?
#
loop_
_entity_poly.entity_id
_entity_poly.type
_entity_poly.pdbx_seq_one_letter_code
_entity_poly.pdbx_strand_id
1 'polypeptide(L)'
;MSLESRRAKSARGRRFLAQREPKLVENPRTALLARGQKSSAVVNELLTDLFCLKKPHAKHFRRHNAVHPWEDATPLEFLCQKNDASLFGFGTHSKKRRGLEQRKGARSGSAARSQPPLASASLPATRPHNLVLGRCFDHRILDMYEFGASAAMAGFARGAGGGASGEAKPLLQFNGDGWENVVELKEMRAFLLDWFGGKPAEAIAPLALERGAYASPTFWDP
;
A
#
# COMPACT_ATOMS: atom_id res chain seq x y z
N MET A 1 19.05 -16.92 -7.20
CA MET A 1 18.71 -17.92 -8.23
C MET A 1 17.75 -17.28 -9.22
N SER A 2 18.21 -16.96 -10.43
CA SER A 2 17.34 -16.51 -11.51
C SER A 2 16.36 -17.65 -11.84
N LEU A 3 15.06 -17.41 -11.70
CA LEU A 3 14.03 -18.37 -12.12
C LEU A 3 13.93 -18.31 -13.64
N GLU A 4 14.90 -18.94 -14.34
CA GLU A 4 14.75 -19.22 -15.77
C GLU A 4 13.40 -19.90 -16.00
N SER A 5 12.60 -19.36 -16.92
CA SER A 5 11.24 -19.84 -17.17
C SER A 5 11.32 -21.29 -17.62
N ARG A 6 10.99 -22.22 -16.73
CA ARG A 6 10.91 -23.64 -17.07
C ARG A 6 9.93 -23.80 -18.23
N ARG A 7 10.44 -24.25 -19.39
CA ARG A 7 9.63 -24.45 -20.60
C ARG A 7 8.43 -25.33 -20.27
N ALA A 8 7.23 -24.81 -20.52
CA ALA A 8 6.01 -25.54 -20.19
C ALA A 8 5.86 -26.78 -21.09
N LYS A 9 5.67 -27.94 -20.44
CA LYS A 9 5.46 -29.22 -21.13
C LYS A 9 4.07 -29.34 -21.77
N SER A 10 3.05 -28.70 -21.19
CA SER A 10 1.67 -28.75 -21.68
C SER A 10 1.29 -27.53 -22.51
N ALA A 11 0.34 -27.69 -23.44
CA ALA A 11 -0.20 -26.59 -24.24
C ALA A 11 -0.86 -25.50 -23.37
N ARG A 12 -1.56 -25.89 -22.29
CA ARG A 12 -2.12 -24.95 -21.31
C ARG A 12 -1.02 -24.14 -20.62
N GLY A 13 0.07 -24.78 -20.21
CA GLY A 13 1.20 -24.08 -19.59
C GLY A 13 1.90 -23.12 -20.55
N ARG A 14 2.05 -23.50 -21.82
CA ARG A 14 2.61 -22.59 -22.86
C ARG A 14 1.74 -21.34 -23.04
N ARG A 15 0.41 -21.51 -23.12
CA ARG A 15 -0.53 -20.37 -23.21
C ARG A 15 -0.45 -19.46 -21.98
N PHE A 16 -0.29 -20.05 -20.79
CA PHE A 16 -0.14 -19.29 -19.55
C PHE A 16 1.15 -18.47 -19.51
N LEU A 17 2.28 -19.02 -19.97
CA LEU A 17 3.55 -18.29 -20.06
C LEU A 17 3.47 -17.17 -21.11
N ALA A 18 2.93 -17.46 -22.30
CA ALA A 18 2.75 -16.46 -23.36
C ALA A 18 1.86 -15.27 -22.95
N GLN A 19 0.92 -15.46 -22.02
CA GLN A 19 0.11 -14.35 -21.51
C GLN A 19 0.90 -13.36 -20.65
N ARG A 20 1.99 -13.83 -20.02
CA ARG A 20 2.87 -13.10 -19.09
C ARG A 20 4.12 -12.53 -19.77
N GLU A 21 4.40 -12.95 -21.00
CA GLU A 21 5.51 -12.40 -21.77
C GLU A 21 5.27 -10.91 -22.04
N PRO A 22 6.35 -10.09 -22.13
CA PRO A 22 6.24 -8.67 -22.47
C PRO A 22 5.49 -8.45 -23.79
N LYS A 23 4.66 -7.40 -23.84
CA LYS A 23 3.83 -7.08 -25.01
C LYS A 23 3.97 -5.61 -25.38
N LEU A 24 3.79 -5.31 -26.66
CA LEU A 24 3.73 -3.92 -27.13
C LEU A 24 2.58 -3.14 -26.47
N VAL A 25 1.41 -3.80 -26.38
CA VAL A 25 0.25 -3.29 -25.64
C VAL A 25 0.13 -4.10 -24.35
N GLU A 26 0.36 -3.43 -23.24
CA GLU A 26 0.41 -4.05 -21.92
C GLU A 26 -0.97 -4.55 -21.46
N ASN A 27 -0.95 -5.63 -20.68
CA ASN A 27 -2.14 -6.11 -19.99
C ASN A 27 -2.53 -5.15 -18.85
N PRO A 28 -3.77 -5.21 -18.34
CA PRO A 28 -4.14 -4.50 -17.12
C PRO A 28 -3.28 -4.93 -15.93
N ARG A 29 -2.81 -3.95 -15.17
CA ARG A 29 -1.97 -4.18 -13.99
C ARG A 29 -2.74 -4.91 -12.90
N THR A 30 -2.25 -6.09 -12.49
CA THR A 30 -2.84 -6.87 -11.42
C THR A 30 -2.26 -6.45 -10.07
N ALA A 31 -3.13 -6.23 -9.07
CA ALA A 31 -2.75 -5.90 -7.70
C ALA A 31 -2.72 -7.13 -6.78
N LEU A 32 -1.59 -7.39 -6.13
CA LEU A 32 -1.46 -8.39 -5.08
C LEU A 32 -1.62 -7.73 -3.69
N LEU A 33 -2.65 -8.11 -2.95
CA LEU A 33 -2.94 -7.58 -1.62
C LEU A 33 -2.65 -8.67 -0.58
N ALA A 34 -1.70 -8.44 0.31
CA ALA A 34 -1.21 -9.44 1.25
C ALA A 34 -1.15 -8.89 2.68
N ARG A 35 -1.37 -9.80 3.64
CA ARG A 35 -1.26 -9.52 5.07
C ARG A 35 0.11 -9.94 5.59
N GLY A 36 0.73 -9.09 6.39
CA GLY A 36 1.91 -9.45 7.17
C GLY A 36 1.57 -10.34 8.36
N GLN A 37 2.60 -10.76 9.11
CA GLN A 37 2.48 -11.60 10.30
C GLN A 37 1.55 -11.01 11.36
N LYS A 38 1.61 -9.69 11.50
CA LYS A 38 0.74 -8.92 12.38
C LYS A 38 -0.01 -7.94 11.52
N SER A 39 -1.33 -8.00 11.56
CA SER A 39 -2.23 -7.08 10.87
C SER A 39 -3.40 -6.75 11.80
N SER A 40 -3.92 -5.54 11.68
CA SER A 40 -5.08 -5.10 12.48
C SER A 40 -6.37 -5.27 11.69
N ALA A 41 -7.51 -5.25 12.39
CA ALA A 41 -8.83 -5.29 11.76
C ALA A 41 -8.99 -4.15 10.72
N VAL A 42 -8.58 -2.93 11.07
CA VAL A 42 -8.60 -1.74 10.19
C VAL A 42 -7.81 -2.00 8.90
N VAL A 43 -6.57 -2.49 9.01
CA VAL A 43 -5.73 -2.77 7.83
C VAL A 43 -6.31 -3.90 6.99
N ASN A 44 -6.86 -4.94 7.63
CA ASN A 44 -7.45 -6.08 6.92
C ASN A 44 -8.73 -5.71 6.17
N GLU A 45 -9.51 -4.79 6.71
CA GLU A 45 -10.66 -4.20 6.06
C GLU A 45 -10.24 -3.30 4.90
N LEU A 46 -9.25 -2.43 5.09
CA LEU A 46 -8.69 -1.59 4.03
C LEU A 46 -8.15 -2.43 2.85
N LEU A 47 -7.43 -3.53 3.12
CA LEU A 47 -7.01 -4.48 2.08
C LEU A 47 -8.20 -5.13 1.37
N THR A 48 -9.31 -5.33 2.07
CA THR A 48 -10.55 -5.85 1.46
C THR A 48 -11.22 -4.81 0.57
N ASP A 49 -11.22 -3.54 0.99
CA ASP A 49 -11.77 -2.46 0.18
C ASP A 49 -10.94 -2.21 -1.09
N LEU A 50 -9.61 -2.18 -0.95
CA LEU A 50 -8.69 -2.10 -2.08
C LEU A 50 -8.86 -3.28 -3.04
N PHE A 51 -9.11 -4.49 -2.51
CA PHE A 51 -9.40 -5.65 -3.33
C PHE A 51 -10.68 -5.46 -4.15
N CYS A 52 -11.76 -4.97 -3.51
CA CYS A 52 -13.02 -4.68 -4.20
C CYS A 52 -12.87 -3.60 -5.27
N LEU A 53 -12.11 -2.54 -4.98
CA LEU A 53 -11.81 -1.46 -5.93
C LEU A 53 -11.00 -1.92 -7.15
N LYS A 54 -10.20 -2.99 -6.98
CA LYS A 54 -9.30 -3.49 -8.02
C LYS A 54 -9.81 -4.74 -8.73
N LYS A 55 -11.04 -5.17 -8.46
CA LYS A 55 -11.66 -6.25 -9.23
C LYS A 55 -11.82 -5.82 -10.71
N PRO A 56 -11.69 -6.76 -11.66
CA PRO A 56 -11.31 -8.17 -11.48
C PRO A 56 -9.79 -8.39 -11.34
N HIS A 57 -8.97 -7.36 -11.53
CA HIS A 57 -7.50 -7.41 -11.59
C HIS A 57 -6.82 -7.32 -10.22
N ALA A 58 -7.29 -8.11 -9.25
CA ALA A 58 -6.72 -8.15 -7.91
C ALA A 58 -6.67 -9.57 -7.34
N LYS A 59 -5.68 -9.83 -6.49
CA LYS A 59 -5.52 -11.08 -5.73
C LYS A 59 -5.33 -10.75 -4.26
N HIS A 60 -6.18 -11.27 -3.39
CA HIS A 60 -6.12 -11.00 -1.96
C HIS A 60 -5.70 -12.26 -1.17
N PHE A 61 -4.53 -12.19 -0.54
CA PHE A 61 -4.00 -13.24 0.31
C PHE A 61 -4.46 -13.03 1.76
N ARG A 62 -5.42 -13.85 2.17
CA ARG A 62 -6.00 -13.80 3.53
C ARG A 62 -5.08 -14.42 4.60
N ARG A 63 -4.18 -15.32 4.21
CA ARG A 63 -3.18 -15.94 5.10
C ARG A 63 -2.04 -14.94 5.39
N HIS A 64 -1.44 -15.05 6.57
CA HIS A 64 -0.30 -14.23 6.96
C HIS A 64 0.97 -14.64 6.22
N ASN A 65 1.77 -13.64 5.85
CA ASN A 65 3.05 -13.82 5.17
C ASN A 65 4.16 -13.19 6.03
N ALA A 66 5.25 -13.93 6.26
CA ALA A 66 6.44 -13.45 6.95
C ALA A 66 7.31 -12.65 5.97
N VAL A 67 6.85 -11.45 5.64
CA VAL A 67 7.53 -10.53 4.74
C VAL A 67 7.77 -9.23 5.47
N HIS A 68 8.98 -8.71 5.36
CA HIS A 68 9.41 -7.44 5.92
C HIS A 68 9.89 -6.57 4.75
N PRO A 69 8.99 -5.84 4.05
CA PRO A 69 9.31 -5.22 2.76
C PRO A 69 10.54 -4.30 2.77
N TRP A 70 10.79 -3.64 3.90
CA TRP A 70 11.92 -2.72 4.10
C TRP A 70 13.22 -3.40 4.52
N GLU A 71 13.18 -4.65 4.97
CA GLU A 71 14.36 -5.42 5.38
C GLU A 71 14.78 -6.40 4.27
N ASP A 72 13.82 -7.14 3.73
CA ASP A 72 14.00 -8.06 2.61
C ASP A 72 12.76 -8.05 1.70
N ALA A 73 12.94 -7.50 0.50
CA ALA A 73 11.93 -7.43 -0.55
C ALA A 73 11.77 -8.74 -1.32
N THR A 74 12.75 -9.65 -1.27
CA THR A 74 12.80 -10.87 -2.10
C THR A 74 11.53 -11.73 -2.00
N PRO A 75 10.96 -11.97 -0.79
CA PRO A 75 9.72 -12.73 -0.68
C PRO A 75 8.55 -12.04 -1.35
N LEU A 76 8.50 -10.70 -1.31
CA LEU A 76 7.44 -9.92 -1.94
C LEU A 76 7.55 -9.95 -3.45
N GLU A 77 8.76 -9.78 -3.99
CA GLU A 77 9.08 -9.92 -5.41
C GLU A 77 8.68 -11.30 -5.94
N PHE A 78 9.05 -12.36 -5.21
CA PHE A 78 8.64 -13.73 -5.55
C PHE A 78 7.13 -13.89 -5.59
N LEU A 79 6.40 -13.32 -4.63
CA LEU A 79 4.94 -13.36 -4.63
C LEU A 79 4.36 -12.58 -5.82
N CYS A 80 4.91 -11.41 -6.15
CA CYS A 80 4.50 -10.62 -7.30
C CYS A 80 4.73 -11.38 -8.61
N GLN A 81 5.92 -11.96 -8.80
CA GLN A 81 6.26 -12.79 -9.97
C GLN A 81 5.32 -14.00 -10.12
N LYS A 82 5.11 -14.74 -9.03
CA LYS A 82 4.24 -15.93 -9.05
C LYS A 82 2.81 -15.56 -9.44
N ASN A 83 2.36 -14.39 -8.99
CA ASN A 83 1.01 -13.92 -9.23
C ASN A 83 0.85 -13.07 -10.49
N ASP A 84 1.92 -12.77 -11.22
CA ASP A 84 1.89 -11.81 -12.35
C ASP A 84 1.28 -10.46 -11.94
N ALA A 85 1.74 -9.96 -10.80
CA ALA A 85 1.27 -8.70 -10.22
C ALA A 85 2.37 -7.64 -10.34
N SER A 86 2.03 -6.54 -11.01
CA SER A 86 2.88 -5.34 -11.11
C SER A 86 2.59 -4.32 -10.01
N LEU A 87 1.52 -4.54 -9.25
CA LEU A 87 1.11 -3.70 -8.12
C LEU A 87 1.03 -4.59 -6.88
N PHE A 88 1.51 -4.14 -5.72
CA PHE A 88 1.30 -4.83 -4.45
C PHE A 88 0.89 -3.90 -3.30
N GLY A 89 0.04 -4.42 -2.41
CA GLY A 89 -0.33 -3.79 -1.16
C GLY A 89 -0.05 -4.75 0.00
N PHE A 90 0.65 -4.29 1.02
CA PHE A 90 1.08 -5.10 2.15
C PHE A 90 0.68 -4.43 3.46
N GLY A 91 -0.23 -5.08 4.18
CA GLY A 91 -0.75 -4.58 5.45
C GLY A 91 0.02 -5.15 6.64
N THR A 92 0.56 -4.28 7.49
CA THR A 92 1.21 -4.67 8.75
C THR A 92 0.65 -3.89 9.93
N HIS A 93 0.90 -4.42 11.14
CA HIS A 93 0.61 -3.73 12.37
C HIS A 93 1.72 -3.94 13.38
N SER A 94 2.41 -2.85 13.75
CA SER A 94 3.46 -2.87 14.77
C SER A 94 3.27 -1.71 15.76
N LYS A 95 3.30 -2.04 17.06
CA LYS A 95 3.47 -1.02 18.10
C LYS A 95 4.97 -0.90 18.34
N LYS A 96 5.58 0.24 18.02
CA LYS A 96 6.93 0.56 18.50
C LYS A 96 6.87 0.59 20.03
N ARG A 97 7.66 -0.24 20.73
CA ARG A 97 7.74 -0.23 22.19
C ARG A 97 8.45 1.06 22.63
N ARG A 98 7.71 2.07 23.09
CA ARG A 98 8.33 3.16 23.86
C ARG A 98 8.79 2.57 25.20
N GLY A 99 10.10 2.37 25.37
CA GLY A 99 10.69 2.05 26.67
C GLY A 99 11.74 0.95 26.64
N LEU A 100 12.96 1.27 26.20
CA LEU A 100 14.15 0.53 26.66
C LEU A 100 15.45 1.37 26.65
N GLU A 101 15.36 2.71 26.56
CA GLU A 101 16.55 3.58 26.44
C GLU A 101 16.76 4.56 27.61
N GLN A 102 15.93 4.53 28.65
CA GLN A 102 16.10 5.38 29.86
C GLN A 102 16.25 4.60 31.17
N ARG A 103 16.71 3.35 31.12
CA ARG A 103 16.99 2.56 32.34
C ARG A 103 18.42 2.01 32.35
N LYS A 104 19.41 2.87 32.09
CA LYS A 104 20.78 2.66 32.54
C LYS A 104 21.37 4.00 32.98
N GLY A 105 21.35 4.23 34.29
CA GLY A 105 22.10 5.33 34.93
C GLY A 105 21.27 6.17 35.90
N ALA A 106 21.07 5.68 37.12
CA ALA A 106 21.00 6.53 38.31
C ALA A 106 21.04 5.63 39.56
N ARG A 107 22.25 5.45 40.11
CA ARG A 107 22.41 5.17 41.54
C ARG A 107 22.26 6.51 42.27
N SER A 108 21.49 6.47 43.37
CA SER A 108 21.57 7.29 44.59
C SER A 108 21.87 8.80 44.44
N GLY A 109 20.93 9.65 44.85
CA GLY A 109 21.22 11.05 45.19
C GLY A 109 19.98 11.92 45.40
N SER A 110 19.94 12.60 46.54
CA SER A 110 18.86 13.42 47.10
C SER A 110 18.41 14.65 46.28
N ALA A 111 17.11 14.96 46.41
CA ALA A 111 16.41 16.27 46.40
C ALA A 111 16.82 17.40 45.43
N ALA A 112 15.93 17.72 44.48
CA ALA A 112 15.50 19.08 44.13
C ALA A 112 14.24 19.01 43.22
N ARG A 113 13.15 19.67 43.62
CA ARG A 113 11.91 19.77 42.84
C ARG A 113 12.04 20.96 41.87
N SER A 114 12.66 20.73 40.71
CA SER A 114 12.54 21.63 39.56
C SER A 114 11.29 21.26 38.76
N GLN A 115 10.55 22.28 38.30
CA GLN A 115 9.44 22.09 37.38
C GLN A 115 9.91 21.34 36.14
N PRO A 116 9.14 20.38 35.60
CA PRO A 116 9.53 19.70 34.37
C PRO A 116 9.58 20.73 33.23
N PRO A 117 10.59 20.67 32.34
CA PRO A 117 10.62 21.53 31.17
C PRO A 117 9.39 21.24 30.31
N LEU A 118 8.82 22.29 29.72
CA LEU A 118 7.74 22.21 28.73
C LEU A 118 8.09 21.12 27.71
N ALA A 119 7.40 19.99 27.81
CA ALA A 119 7.62 18.86 26.92
C ALA A 119 7.29 19.30 25.50
N SER A 120 8.32 19.47 24.66
CA SER A 120 8.14 19.46 23.20
C SER A 120 7.35 18.20 22.86
N ALA A 121 6.13 18.36 22.33
CA ALA A 121 5.20 17.28 22.09
C ALA A 121 5.81 16.27 21.10
N SER A 122 6.43 15.21 21.61
CA SER A 122 6.93 14.12 20.77
C SER A 122 5.71 13.41 20.16
N LEU A 123 5.60 13.41 18.83
CA LEU A 123 4.62 12.66 18.04
C LEU A 123 4.33 11.27 18.65
N PRO A 124 3.07 10.80 18.76
CA PRO A 124 2.78 9.49 19.31
C PRO A 124 3.57 8.42 18.52
N ALA A 125 4.50 7.72 19.18
CA ALA A 125 5.52 6.92 18.49
C ALA A 125 5.00 5.59 17.91
N THR A 126 3.70 5.46 17.69
CA THR A 126 3.09 4.26 17.12
C THR A 126 2.35 4.64 15.85
N ARG A 127 2.78 4.07 14.71
CA ARG A 127 1.94 3.91 13.52
C ARG A 127 1.41 2.47 13.60
N PRO A 128 0.28 2.21 14.30
CA PRO A 128 -0.18 0.85 14.50
C PRO A 128 -0.69 0.25 13.18
N HIS A 129 -1.30 1.05 12.30
CA HIS A 129 -1.93 0.56 11.09
C HIS A 129 -1.09 0.97 9.88
N ASN A 130 -0.24 0.08 9.37
CA ASN A 130 0.65 0.40 8.26
C ASN A 130 0.17 -0.33 7.01
N LEU A 131 0.05 0.43 5.92
CA LEU A 131 -0.20 -0.09 4.59
C LEU A 131 0.96 0.33 3.71
N VAL A 132 1.71 -0.63 3.21
CA VAL A 132 2.73 -0.39 2.19
C VAL A 132 2.09 -0.65 0.83
N LEU A 133 2.18 0.30 -0.09
CA LEU A 133 1.80 0.10 -1.49
C LEU A 133 3.06 0.24 -2.35
N GLY A 134 3.19 -0.53 -3.42
CA GLY A 134 4.37 -0.44 -4.27
C GLY A 134 4.20 -1.07 -5.63
N ARG A 135 5.08 -0.71 -6.56
CA ARG A 135 5.07 -1.20 -7.93
C ARG A 135 6.21 -2.18 -8.15
N CYS A 136 5.97 -3.14 -9.03
CA CYS A 136 7.00 -4.01 -9.55
C CYS A 136 7.21 -3.76 -11.04
N PHE A 137 8.46 -3.75 -11.46
CA PHE A 137 8.88 -3.73 -12.85
C PHE A 137 9.82 -4.91 -13.09
N ASP A 138 9.54 -5.72 -14.11
CA ASP A 138 10.26 -6.97 -14.40
C ASP A 138 10.48 -7.84 -13.14
N HIS A 139 9.41 -8.00 -12.36
CA HIS A 139 9.40 -8.77 -11.12
C HIS A 139 10.29 -8.27 -9.98
N ARG A 140 10.90 -7.09 -10.12
CA ARG A 140 11.61 -6.41 -9.04
C ARG A 140 10.81 -5.23 -8.54
N ILE A 141 11.01 -4.84 -7.28
CA ILE A 141 10.35 -3.64 -6.76
C ILE A 141 10.96 -2.40 -7.43
N LEU A 142 10.09 -1.56 -7.98
CA LEU A 142 10.45 -0.26 -8.55
C LEU A 142 10.43 0.81 -7.46
N ASP A 143 9.29 0.93 -6.77
CA ASP A 143 9.08 1.84 -5.67
C ASP A 143 8.08 1.27 -4.67
N MET A 144 8.15 1.77 -3.43
CA MET A 144 7.20 1.45 -2.38
C MET A 144 7.03 2.65 -1.45
N TYR A 145 5.80 2.83 -0.98
CA TYR A 145 5.42 3.90 -0.08
C TYR A 145 4.65 3.33 1.11
N GLU A 146 4.98 3.81 2.31
CA GLU A 146 4.27 3.44 3.54
C GLU A 146 3.27 4.53 3.94
N PHE A 147 2.03 4.10 4.13
CA PHE A 147 0.93 4.93 4.56
C PHE A 147 0.45 4.47 5.95
N GLY A 148 0.27 5.44 6.84
CA GLY A 148 -0.48 5.22 8.07
C GLY A 148 -1.97 5.19 7.77
N ALA A 149 -2.67 4.13 8.15
CA ALA A 149 -4.11 4.04 8.02
C ALA A 149 -4.80 4.47 9.32
N SER A 150 -5.93 5.17 9.20
CA SER A 150 -6.84 5.43 10.31
C SER A 150 -8.10 4.58 10.16
N ALA A 151 -8.86 4.40 11.24
CA ALA A 151 -10.12 3.68 11.20
C ALA A 151 -11.13 4.29 10.21
N ALA A 152 -11.07 5.60 9.97
CA ALA A 152 -11.92 6.31 9.03
C ALA A 152 -11.65 5.94 7.56
N MET A 153 -10.49 5.34 7.26
CA MET A 153 -10.13 4.92 5.89
C MET A 153 -10.61 3.51 5.55
N ALA A 154 -11.15 2.76 6.52
CA ALA A 154 -11.60 1.39 6.32
C ALA A 154 -13.12 1.32 6.17
N GLY A 155 -13.61 0.31 5.45
CA GLY A 155 -15.02 0.01 5.24
C GLY A 155 -15.67 0.74 4.07
N PHE A 156 -14.89 1.49 3.27
CA PHE A 156 -15.46 2.34 2.22
C PHE A 156 -16.07 1.54 1.06
N ALA A 157 -15.63 0.29 0.83
CA ALA A 157 -16.25 -0.54 -0.21
C ALA A 157 -17.62 -1.11 0.24
N ARG A 158 -17.96 -1.00 1.53
CA ARG A 158 -19.18 -1.55 2.16
C ARG A 158 -20.13 -0.49 2.73
N GLY A 159 -19.82 0.79 2.57
CA GLY A 159 -20.54 1.93 3.17
C GLY A 159 -22.01 2.08 2.74
N ALA A 160 -22.76 2.86 3.54
CA ALA A 160 -24.22 2.86 3.75
C ALA A 160 -25.17 3.12 2.55
N GLY A 161 -24.71 3.09 1.30
CA GLY A 161 -25.51 3.49 0.13
C GLY A 161 -25.58 2.49 -1.02
N GLY A 162 -25.19 1.23 -0.80
CA GLY A 162 -25.04 0.26 -1.89
C GLY A 162 -23.63 0.36 -2.48
N GLY A 163 -22.95 -0.78 -2.53
CA GLY A 163 -21.56 -0.84 -2.98
C GLY A 163 -21.44 -0.35 -4.42
N ALA A 164 -20.66 0.72 -4.63
CA ALA A 164 -20.27 1.18 -5.96
C ALA A 164 -19.67 0.01 -6.75
N SER A 165 -20.01 -0.05 -8.04
CA SER A 165 -19.62 -1.11 -8.97
C SER A 165 -18.10 -1.37 -8.86
N GLY A 166 -17.70 -2.64 -8.91
CA GLY A 166 -16.29 -3.03 -8.81
C GLY A 166 -15.42 -2.48 -9.94
N GLU A 167 -16.03 -1.92 -10.98
CA GLU A 167 -15.40 -1.38 -12.18
C GLU A 167 -15.42 0.16 -12.24
N ALA A 168 -16.07 0.83 -11.29
CA ALA A 168 -16.07 2.29 -11.22
C ALA A 168 -14.66 2.82 -10.98
N LYS A 169 -14.20 3.68 -11.90
CA LYS A 169 -12.91 4.33 -11.80
C LYS A 169 -12.94 5.39 -10.70
N PRO A 170 -12.05 5.35 -9.71
CA PRO A 170 -11.99 6.40 -8.72
C PRO A 170 -11.47 7.69 -9.36
N LEU A 171 -12.15 8.81 -9.07
CA LEU A 171 -11.62 10.14 -9.31
C LEU A 171 -10.58 10.45 -8.23
N LEU A 172 -9.39 10.88 -8.64
CA LEU A 172 -8.36 11.35 -7.72
C LEU A 172 -8.30 12.87 -7.79
N GLN A 173 -8.56 13.53 -6.67
CA GLN A 173 -8.40 14.97 -6.52
C GLN A 173 -7.17 15.28 -5.65
N PHE A 174 -6.22 15.99 -6.25
CA PHE A 174 -5.00 16.45 -5.59
C PHE A 174 -5.12 17.96 -5.36
N ASN A 175 -5.24 18.38 -4.10
CA ASN A 175 -5.40 19.78 -3.74
C ASN A 175 -4.12 20.34 -3.16
N GLY A 176 -3.72 21.54 -3.54
CA GLY A 176 -2.49 22.19 -3.06
C GLY A 176 -1.37 22.17 -4.09
N ASP A 177 -0.59 23.24 -4.11
CA ASP A 177 0.52 23.48 -5.02
C ASP A 177 1.72 22.55 -4.78
N GLY A 178 1.83 21.98 -3.57
CA GLY A 178 2.85 20.99 -3.23
C GLY A 178 2.92 19.81 -4.20
N TRP A 179 1.79 19.36 -4.77
CA TRP A 179 1.75 18.28 -5.78
C TRP A 179 2.44 18.62 -7.11
N GLU A 180 2.68 19.91 -7.37
CA GLU A 180 3.31 20.42 -8.60
C GLU A 180 4.66 21.07 -8.34
N ASN A 181 5.02 21.30 -7.08
CA ASN A 181 6.26 22.00 -6.72
C ASN A 181 7.24 21.12 -5.93
N VAL A 182 6.77 20.08 -5.24
CA VAL A 182 7.62 19.17 -4.45
C VAL A 182 7.87 17.88 -5.23
N VAL A 183 9.14 17.50 -5.41
CA VAL A 183 9.54 16.34 -6.24
C VAL A 183 8.92 15.05 -5.71
N GLU A 184 8.99 14.82 -4.41
CA GLU A 184 8.45 13.63 -3.75
C GLU A 184 6.93 13.51 -3.93
N LEU A 185 6.22 14.65 -3.90
CA LEU A 185 4.78 14.68 -4.14
C LEU A 185 4.42 14.48 -5.60
N LYS A 186 5.25 14.92 -6.55
CA LYS A 186 5.09 14.61 -7.98
C LYS A 186 5.21 13.12 -8.23
N GLU A 187 6.23 12.48 -7.64
CA GLU A 187 6.45 11.05 -7.74
C GLU A 187 5.30 10.26 -7.09
N MET A 188 4.89 10.67 -5.89
CA MET A 188 3.73 10.10 -5.20
C MET A 188 2.44 10.28 -6.03
N ARG A 189 2.23 11.42 -6.67
CA ARG A 189 1.07 11.66 -7.55
C ARG A 189 1.08 10.70 -8.73
N ALA A 190 2.22 10.56 -9.41
CA ALA A 190 2.37 9.62 -10.51
C ALA A 190 2.13 8.18 -10.05
N PHE A 191 2.66 7.81 -8.88
CA PHE A 191 2.42 6.52 -8.24
C PHE A 191 0.93 6.29 -7.95
N LEU A 192 0.23 7.23 -7.33
CA LEU A 192 -1.19 7.11 -6.99
C LEU A 192 -2.08 7.06 -8.24
N LEU A 193 -1.77 7.85 -9.26
CA LEU A 193 -2.46 7.81 -10.55
C LEU A 193 -2.31 6.45 -11.22
N ASP A 194 -1.13 5.85 -11.20
CA ASP A 194 -0.91 4.51 -11.74
C ASP A 194 -1.56 3.43 -10.84
N TRP A 195 -1.46 3.59 -9.52
CA TRP A 195 -2.05 2.68 -8.54
C TRP A 195 -3.56 2.65 -8.65
N PHE A 196 -4.26 3.76 -8.91
CA PHE A 196 -5.72 3.86 -8.94
C PHE A 196 -6.34 4.00 -10.35
N GLY A 197 -5.57 4.39 -11.37
CA GLY A 197 -6.06 4.83 -12.68
C GLY A 197 -6.70 3.77 -13.59
N GLY A 198 -6.46 2.48 -13.34
CA GLY A 198 -7.08 1.39 -14.10
C GLY A 198 -6.74 1.42 -15.60
N LYS A 199 -7.56 0.79 -16.46
CA LYS A 199 -7.34 0.80 -17.92
C LYS A 199 -7.54 2.23 -18.47
N PRO A 200 -6.70 2.73 -19.39
CA PRO A 200 -7.05 3.93 -20.15
C PRO A 200 -8.42 3.70 -20.83
N ALA A 201 -9.36 4.63 -20.63
CA ALA A 201 -10.66 4.58 -21.31
C ALA A 201 -10.79 5.81 -22.19
N GLU A 202 -11.28 5.60 -23.40
CA GLU A 202 -11.50 6.65 -24.40
C GLU A 202 -12.66 7.59 -24.01
N ALA A 203 -13.59 7.11 -23.16
CA ALA A 203 -14.68 7.90 -22.60
C ALA A 203 -15.00 7.44 -21.16
N ILE A 204 -15.41 8.39 -20.32
CA ILE A 204 -15.91 8.13 -18.97
C ILE A 204 -17.43 8.32 -19.00
N ALA A 205 -18.19 7.28 -18.68
CA ALA A 205 -19.64 7.42 -18.50
C ALA A 205 -19.91 8.28 -17.26
N PRO A 206 -20.81 9.28 -17.31
CA PRO A 206 -21.12 10.12 -16.13
C PRO A 206 -21.59 9.32 -14.91
N LEU A 207 -22.27 8.19 -15.15
CA LEU A 207 -22.71 7.26 -14.11
C LEU A 207 -21.58 6.46 -13.45
N ALA A 208 -20.38 6.42 -14.04
CA ALA A 208 -19.24 5.68 -13.51
C ALA A 208 -18.43 6.47 -12.46
N LEU A 209 -18.81 7.72 -12.20
CA LEU A 209 -18.17 8.59 -11.19
C LEU A 209 -18.74 8.30 -9.80
N GLU A 210 -18.46 7.13 -9.25
CA GLU A 210 -19.03 6.68 -7.98
C GLU A 210 -18.09 6.89 -6.78
N ARG A 211 -16.81 7.21 -7.01
CA ARG A 211 -15.77 7.31 -5.97
C ARG A 211 -14.84 8.50 -6.18
N GLY A 212 -14.62 9.30 -5.14
CA GLY A 212 -13.57 10.31 -5.08
C GLY A 212 -12.57 9.97 -3.99
N ALA A 213 -11.27 10.01 -4.30
CA ALA A 213 -10.22 10.03 -3.30
C ALA A 213 -9.61 11.43 -3.25
N TYR A 214 -9.49 11.95 -2.03
CA TYR A 214 -8.98 13.28 -1.75
C TYR A 214 -7.57 13.17 -1.18
N ALA A 215 -6.62 13.90 -1.78
CA ALA A 215 -5.25 13.97 -1.28
C ALA A 215 -4.85 15.44 -1.12
N SER A 216 -4.70 15.89 0.13
CA SER A 216 -4.06 17.16 0.46
C SER A 216 -2.66 16.90 1.00
N PRO A 217 -1.64 17.67 0.58
CA PRO A 217 -0.32 17.67 1.18
C PRO A 217 -0.39 18.47 2.48
N THR A 218 -1.25 18.03 3.38
CA THR A 218 -1.04 18.31 4.79
C THR A 218 0.07 17.34 5.18
N PHE A 219 1.33 17.79 5.09
CA PHE A 219 2.22 17.42 6.17
C PHE A 219 1.46 17.82 7.43
N TRP A 220 1.15 16.84 8.26
CA TRP A 220 0.68 17.17 9.60
C TRP A 220 1.85 17.90 10.26
N ASP A 221 1.88 19.22 10.11
CA ASP A 221 2.70 20.07 10.94
C ASP A 221 2.15 19.94 12.36
N PRO A 222 3.03 19.68 13.34
CA PRO A 222 2.67 19.16 14.66
C PRO A 222 1.71 20.05 15.46
#